data_AF-A0A4J2B9L6-F1
#
_entry.id   AF-A0A4J2B9L6-F1
#
_cell.length_a   1.000
_cell.length_b   1.000
_cell.length_c   1.000
_cell.angle_alpha   90.00
_cell.angle_beta   90.00
_cell.angle_gamma   90.00
#
_symmetry.space_group_name_H-M   'P 1'
#
loop_
_entity.id
_entity.type
_entity.pdbx_description
1 polymer ?
#
loop_
_entity_poly.entity_id
_entity_poly.type
_entity_poly.pdbx_seq_one_letter_code
_entity_poly.pdbx_strand_id
1 'polypeptide(L)'
;MKDLTKYKGVIPAFYACYDENGEISQDRVKSLVQYFIDKGVKGIYVNGSSGECIYQSVEDRKQIIEAVMEVAKGKLTVINHIACNNTKDSIELAKHSESVGVDAIAAIPPIYFKLPEYSIAAYWNAMSEAASNTDFIIYNIPQLAGVALTGSLYATMRQNPRVKSLIQERDLDTAKKLQYAINEVIYKMISGKANMYAVAKEVLRLNEKLDLGSVRQPLEALAEGDLEVAKQAAELIQQARKEFL
;
A
#
# COMPACT_ATOMS: atom_id res chain seq x y z
N MET A 1 -3.98 9.97 24.42
CA MET A 1 -4.18 9.65 22.99
C MET A 1 -3.00 8.81 22.53
N LYS A 2 -3.20 7.87 21.60
CA LYS A 2 -2.10 7.06 21.06
C LYS A 2 -1.11 7.96 20.30
N ASP A 3 0.19 7.73 20.48
CA ASP A 3 1.21 8.42 19.70
C ASP A 3 1.24 7.85 18.27
N LEU A 4 0.95 8.72 17.29
CA LEU A 4 0.93 8.38 15.86
C LEU A 4 2.12 8.97 15.11
N THR A 5 3.10 9.58 15.80
CA THR A 5 4.31 10.14 15.18
C THR A 5 5.06 9.11 14.34
N LYS A 6 5.00 7.83 14.68
CA LYS A 6 5.57 6.73 13.89
C LYS A 6 4.99 6.64 12.47
N TYR A 7 3.75 7.08 12.25
CA TYR A 7 3.10 7.09 10.93
C TYR A 7 3.26 8.42 10.17
N LYS A 8 3.87 9.45 10.77
CA LYS A 8 4.00 10.78 10.15
C LYS A 8 5.32 10.88 9.40
N GLY A 9 5.28 10.75 8.09
CA GLY A 9 6.43 10.93 7.20
C GLY A 9 6.28 10.18 5.88
N VAL A 10 7.39 10.03 5.15
CA VAL A 10 7.43 9.30 3.89
C VAL A 10 7.43 7.80 4.17
N ILE A 11 6.40 7.09 3.71
CA ILE A 11 6.25 5.64 3.85
C ILE A 11 6.06 5.04 2.44
N PRO A 12 7.14 4.71 1.72
CA PRO A 12 7.05 4.18 0.37
C PRO A 12 6.37 2.80 0.34
N ALA A 13 5.62 2.52 -0.72
CA ALA A 13 5.20 1.17 -1.03
C ALA A 13 6.43 0.32 -1.39
N PHE A 14 6.59 -0.81 -0.72
CA PHE A 14 7.71 -1.72 -0.89
C PHE A 14 7.49 -2.62 -2.10
N TYR A 15 8.49 -2.71 -2.97
CA TYR A 15 8.40 -3.52 -4.19
C TYR A 15 8.67 -5.00 -3.91
N ALA A 16 8.01 -5.86 -4.69
CA ALA A 16 8.35 -7.28 -4.71
C ALA A 16 9.77 -7.47 -5.24
N CYS A 17 10.52 -8.36 -4.60
CA CYS A 17 11.91 -8.65 -4.96
C CYS A 17 12.01 -10.13 -5.31
N TYR A 18 12.19 -10.43 -6.60
CA TYR A 18 12.26 -11.78 -7.12
C TYR A 18 13.68 -12.18 -7.49
N ASP A 19 13.99 -13.46 -7.47
CA ASP A 19 15.18 -14.05 -8.08
C ASP A 19 14.99 -14.24 -9.60
N GLU A 20 15.97 -14.86 -10.25
CA GLU A 20 15.95 -15.16 -11.69
C GLU A 20 14.85 -16.15 -12.10
N ASN A 21 14.35 -16.97 -11.17
CA ASN A 21 13.30 -17.96 -11.40
C ASN A 21 11.89 -17.41 -11.16
N GLY A 22 11.79 -16.20 -10.63
CA GLY A 22 10.51 -15.57 -10.26
C GLY A 22 10.05 -15.89 -8.84
N GLU A 23 10.90 -16.50 -8.02
CA GLU A 23 10.65 -16.78 -6.60
C GLU A 23 11.06 -15.59 -5.73
N ILE A 24 10.52 -15.48 -4.51
CA ILE A 24 10.90 -14.39 -3.59
C ILE A 24 12.37 -14.49 -3.21
N SER A 25 13.12 -13.41 -3.47
CA SER A 25 14.52 -13.29 -3.10
C SER A 25 14.66 -12.54 -1.77
N GLN A 26 14.87 -13.27 -0.68
CA GLN A 26 15.05 -12.67 0.65
C GLN A 26 16.23 -11.69 0.70
N ASP A 27 17.35 -11.99 0.06
CA ASP A 27 18.52 -11.10 0.05
C ASP A 27 18.23 -9.77 -0.65
N ARG A 28 17.46 -9.80 -1.75
CA ARG A 28 17.03 -8.58 -2.44
C ARG A 28 16.01 -7.79 -1.62
N VAL A 29 15.09 -8.47 -0.94
CA VAL A 29 14.19 -7.83 0.04
C VAL A 29 15.00 -7.09 1.10
N LYS A 30 15.95 -7.77 1.76
CA LYS A 30 16.81 -7.18 2.81
C LYS A 30 17.62 -5.99 2.28
N SER A 31 18.17 -6.11 1.07
CA SER A 31 18.91 -5.03 0.41
C SER A 31 18.04 -3.80 0.14
N LEU A 32 16.80 -3.99 -0.32
CA LEU A 32 15.86 -2.89 -0.55
C LEU A 32 15.42 -2.23 0.76
N VAL A 33 15.26 -2.99 1.84
CA VAL A 33 15.00 -2.41 3.17
C VAL A 33 16.18 -1.57 3.63
N GLN A 34 17.41 -2.07 3.49
CA GLN A 34 18.60 -1.31 3.86
C GLN A 34 18.70 0.00 3.07
N TYR A 35 18.39 -0.05 1.77
CA TYR A 35 18.29 1.16 0.95
C TYR A 35 17.30 2.18 1.52
N PHE A 36 16.11 1.76 1.94
CA PHE A 36 15.13 2.67 2.53
C PHE A 36 15.60 3.25 3.87
N ILE A 37 16.28 2.46 4.71
CA ILE A 37 16.92 2.94 5.93
C ILE A 37 17.94 4.03 5.60
N ASP A 38 18.82 3.79 4.63
CA ASP A 38 19.88 4.73 4.25
C ASP A 38 19.32 6.03 3.66
N LYS A 39 18.14 5.97 3.03
CA LYS A 39 17.40 7.15 2.55
C LYS A 39 16.65 7.92 3.64
N GLY A 40 16.60 7.40 4.87
CA GLY A 40 15.96 8.07 6.00
C GLY A 40 14.45 8.21 5.86
N VAL A 41 13.79 7.29 5.15
CA VAL A 41 12.31 7.28 5.10
C VAL A 41 11.73 6.93 6.47
N LYS A 42 10.48 7.32 6.73
CA LYS A 42 9.85 7.09 8.03
C LYS A 42 9.49 5.62 8.24
N GLY A 43 9.07 4.96 7.17
CA GLY A 43 8.56 3.61 7.21
C GLY A 43 8.45 3.01 5.81
N ILE A 44 7.91 1.81 5.73
CA ILE A 44 7.62 1.11 4.48
C ILE A 44 6.25 0.43 4.54
N TYR A 45 5.54 0.45 3.42
CA TYR A 45 4.25 -0.21 3.23
C TYR A 45 4.44 -1.49 2.41
N VAL A 46 4.42 -2.63 3.07
CA VAL A 46 4.82 -3.94 2.53
C VAL A 46 3.63 -4.70 1.98
N ASN A 47 3.86 -5.54 0.96
CA ASN A 47 2.85 -6.40 0.32
C ASN A 47 1.61 -5.64 -0.20
N GLY A 48 1.76 -4.38 -0.58
CA GLY A 48 0.71 -3.62 -1.25
C GLY A 48 0.48 -4.08 -2.69
N SER A 49 -0.46 -3.46 -3.40
CA SER A 49 -0.64 -3.71 -4.84
C SER A 49 0.60 -3.36 -5.65
N SER A 50 1.30 -2.27 -5.31
CA SER A 50 2.62 -1.93 -5.85
C SER A 50 3.73 -2.89 -5.43
N GLY A 51 3.47 -3.75 -4.44
CA GLY A 51 4.32 -4.87 -4.06
C GLY A 51 3.84 -6.19 -4.69
N GLU A 52 3.00 -6.13 -5.73
CA GLU A 52 2.52 -7.28 -6.51
C GLU A 52 1.68 -8.30 -5.71
N CYS A 53 1.03 -7.89 -4.61
CA CYS A 53 0.33 -8.81 -3.71
C CYS A 53 -0.83 -9.60 -4.34
N ILE A 54 -1.41 -9.11 -5.44
CA ILE A 54 -2.47 -9.80 -6.19
C ILE A 54 -1.93 -11.03 -6.93
N TYR A 55 -0.62 -11.08 -7.18
CA TYR A 55 0.07 -12.14 -7.93
C TYR A 55 0.87 -13.08 -7.02
N GLN A 56 0.80 -12.88 -5.70
CA GLN A 56 1.60 -13.61 -4.72
C GLN A 56 0.73 -14.56 -3.90
N SER A 57 1.30 -15.70 -3.52
CA SER A 57 0.71 -16.60 -2.55
C SER A 57 0.81 -16.03 -1.12
N VAL A 58 0.12 -16.68 -0.18
CA VAL A 58 0.28 -16.38 1.26
C VAL A 58 1.71 -16.61 1.70
N GLU A 59 2.37 -17.65 1.19
CA GLU A 59 3.73 -18.02 1.58
C GLU A 59 4.75 -16.99 1.08
N ASP A 60 4.64 -16.53 -0.16
CA ASP A 60 5.48 -15.46 -0.71
C ASP A 60 5.44 -14.21 0.18
N ARG A 61 4.23 -13.82 0.59
CA ARG A 61 4.00 -12.63 1.42
C ARG A 61 4.53 -12.78 2.84
N LYS A 62 4.57 -14.00 3.38
CA LYS A 62 5.25 -14.31 4.65
C LYS A 62 6.76 -14.17 4.52
N GLN A 63 7.35 -14.80 3.50
CA GLN A 63 8.79 -14.70 3.25
C GLN A 63 9.25 -13.24 3.08
N ILE A 64 8.46 -12.43 2.37
CA ILE A 64 8.74 -10.99 2.24
C ILE A 64 8.71 -10.31 3.60
N ILE A 65 7.63 -10.46 4.40
CA ILE A 65 7.52 -9.70 5.65
C ILE A 65 8.53 -10.18 6.70
N GLU A 66 8.88 -11.46 6.73
CA GLU A 66 9.95 -12.00 7.59
C GLU A 66 11.30 -11.35 7.27
N ALA A 67 11.70 -11.37 5.99
CA ALA A 67 12.94 -10.75 5.54
C ALA A 67 12.95 -9.23 5.77
N VAL A 68 11.80 -8.57 5.61
CA VAL A 68 11.66 -7.15 5.95
C VAL A 68 11.90 -6.91 7.44
N MET A 69 11.21 -7.66 8.29
CA MET A 69 11.26 -7.45 9.74
C MET A 69 12.63 -7.77 10.34
N GLU A 70 13.41 -8.68 9.73
CA GLU A 70 14.80 -8.94 10.13
C GLU A 70 15.68 -7.67 10.09
N VAL A 71 15.46 -6.81 9.10
CA VAL A 71 16.28 -5.60 8.87
C VAL A 71 15.64 -4.34 9.44
N ALA A 72 14.32 -4.18 9.25
CA ALA A 72 13.57 -2.95 9.52
C ALA A 72 13.18 -2.76 10.99
N LYS A 73 13.10 -3.84 11.78
CA LYS A 73 12.56 -3.80 13.15
C LYS A 73 13.30 -2.79 14.02
N GLY A 74 12.54 -1.86 14.62
CA GLY A 74 13.07 -0.79 15.46
C GLY A 74 13.75 0.37 14.70
N LYS A 75 13.85 0.29 13.37
CA LYS A 75 14.48 1.32 12.52
C LYS A 75 13.48 2.04 11.63
N LEU A 76 12.50 1.30 11.09
CA LEU A 76 11.43 1.82 10.24
C LEU A 76 10.07 1.44 10.82
N THR A 77 9.06 2.27 10.57
CA THR A 77 7.66 1.87 10.77
C THR A 77 7.24 0.91 9.66
N VAL A 78 6.76 -0.28 10.00
CA VAL A 78 6.38 -1.31 9.02
C VAL A 78 4.87 -1.51 9.02
N ILE A 79 4.24 -1.17 7.90
CA ILE A 79 2.81 -1.41 7.65
C ILE A 79 2.69 -2.57 6.67
N ASN A 80 2.14 -3.72 7.07
CA ASN A 80 1.97 -4.86 6.16
C ASN A 80 0.54 -4.93 5.63
N HIS A 81 0.38 -4.95 4.31
CA HIS A 81 -0.90 -5.19 3.68
C HIS A 81 -1.23 -6.69 3.68
N ILE A 82 -2.38 -7.06 4.24
CA ILE A 82 -2.74 -8.47 4.53
C ILE A 82 -4.00 -8.96 3.83
N ALA A 83 -4.67 -8.11 3.03
CA ALA A 83 -5.87 -8.54 2.31
C ALA A 83 -5.54 -9.57 1.22
N CYS A 84 -6.39 -10.58 1.10
CA CYS A 84 -6.41 -11.60 0.05
C CYS A 84 -7.81 -11.69 -0.56
N ASN A 85 -7.98 -12.48 -1.62
CA ASN A 85 -9.31 -12.69 -2.22
C ASN A 85 -10.30 -13.35 -1.26
N ASN A 86 -9.82 -14.14 -0.30
CA ASN A 86 -10.65 -14.79 0.70
C ASN A 86 -10.24 -14.36 2.13
N THR A 87 -11.21 -14.41 3.06
CA THR A 87 -11.01 -13.99 4.45
C THR A 87 -10.03 -14.88 5.21
N LYS A 88 -9.99 -16.19 4.91
CA LYS A 88 -9.16 -17.16 5.64
C LYS A 88 -7.67 -16.82 5.48
N ASP A 89 -7.23 -16.61 4.25
CA ASP A 89 -5.84 -16.30 3.94
C ASP A 89 -5.45 -14.92 4.50
N SER A 90 -6.41 -13.99 4.49
CA SER A 90 -6.18 -12.66 5.06
C SER A 90 -6.03 -12.70 6.58
N ILE A 91 -6.81 -13.55 7.26
CA ILE A 91 -6.67 -13.83 8.70
C ILE A 91 -5.31 -14.48 8.99
N GLU A 92 -4.87 -15.41 8.14
CA GLU A 92 -3.57 -16.07 8.30
C GLU A 92 -2.42 -15.07 8.21
N LEU A 93 -2.44 -14.19 7.21
CA LEU A 93 -1.45 -13.12 7.07
C LEU A 93 -1.53 -12.10 8.22
N ALA A 94 -2.72 -11.78 8.71
CA ALA A 94 -2.89 -10.91 9.87
C ALA A 94 -2.20 -11.49 11.12
N LYS A 95 -2.47 -12.76 11.45
CA LYS A 95 -1.82 -13.47 12.58
C LYS A 95 -0.31 -13.50 12.44
N HIS A 96 0.17 -13.84 11.24
CA HIS A 96 1.60 -13.90 10.97
C HIS A 96 2.26 -12.53 11.12
N SER A 97 1.63 -11.47 10.59
CA SER A 97 2.13 -10.09 10.71
C SER A 97 2.25 -9.64 12.17
N GLU A 98 1.26 -9.96 13.02
CA GLU A 98 1.36 -9.70 14.46
C GLU A 98 2.52 -10.49 15.08
N SER A 99 2.70 -11.76 14.72
CA SER A 99 3.75 -12.61 15.29
C SER A 99 5.18 -12.12 14.98
N VAL A 100 5.40 -11.52 13.81
CA VAL A 100 6.69 -10.92 13.44
C VAL A 100 6.86 -9.49 13.97
N GLY A 101 5.78 -8.89 14.49
CA GLY A 101 5.78 -7.61 15.20
C GLY A 101 5.75 -6.39 14.29
N VAL A 102 4.96 -6.42 13.21
CA VAL A 102 4.72 -5.22 12.38
C VAL A 102 4.04 -4.11 13.19
N ASP A 103 4.17 -2.85 12.76
CA ASP A 103 3.54 -1.73 13.45
C ASP A 103 2.04 -1.65 13.20
N ALA A 104 1.62 -1.95 11.98
CA ALA A 104 0.24 -1.99 11.55
C ALA A 104 0.04 -3.04 10.46
N ILE A 105 -1.19 -3.55 10.39
CA ILE A 105 -1.71 -4.23 9.22
C ILE A 105 -2.66 -3.31 8.45
N ALA A 106 -2.72 -3.51 7.13
CA ALA A 106 -3.62 -2.77 6.25
C ALA A 106 -4.41 -3.69 5.33
N ALA A 107 -5.59 -3.26 4.91
CA ALA A 107 -6.44 -4.05 4.02
C ALA A 107 -7.20 -3.16 3.02
N ILE A 108 -7.20 -3.59 1.76
CA ILE A 108 -8.19 -3.14 0.77
C ILE A 108 -9.56 -3.76 1.11
N PRO A 109 -10.68 -3.24 0.60
CA PRO A 109 -11.94 -3.98 0.62
C PRO A 109 -11.86 -5.27 -0.24
N PRO A 110 -12.81 -6.21 -0.07
CA PRO A 110 -12.99 -7.33 -0.99
C PRO A 110 -13.12 -6.84 -2.43
N ILE A 111 -12.53 -7.58 -3.36
CA ILE A 111 -12.48 -7.25 -4.79
C ILE A 111 -13.30 -8.24 -5.63
N TYR A 112 -13.41 -7.98 -6.93
CA TYR A 112 -14.20 -8.71 -7.92
C TYR A 112 -15.72 -8.55 -7.73
N PHE A 113 -16.29 -9.05 -6.65
CA PHE A 113 -17.71 -8.87 -6.35
C PHE A 113 -17.97 -7.61 -5.52
N LYS A 114 -19.01 -6.85 -5.89
CA LYS A 114 -19.47 -5.69 -5.13
C LYS A 114 -20.27 -6.14 -3.91
N LEU A 115 -19.58 -6.36 -2.80
CA LEU A 115 -20.20 -6.81 -1.56
C LEU A 115 -20.89 -5.65 -0.81
N PRO A 116 -21.97 -5.92 -0.05
CA PRO A 116 -22.62 -4.91 0.78
C PRO A 116 -21.74 -4.50 1.98
N GLU A 117 -21.98 -3.32 2.54
CA GLU A 117 -21.15 -2.72 3.60
C GLU A 117 -20.96 -3.62 4.82
N TYR A 118 -22.00 -4.35 5.25
CA TYR A 118 -21.89 -5.25 6.40
C TYR A 118 -20.92 -6.40 6.15
N SER A 119 -20.82 -6.89 4.91
CA SER A 119 -19.86 -7.94 4.53
C SER A 119 -18.43 -7.39 4.48
N ILE A 120 -18.25 -6.17 3.99
CA ILE A 120 -16.94 -5.49 3.98
C ILE A 120 -16.47 -5.24 5.41
N ALA A 121 -17.35 -4.78 6.30
CA ALA A 121 -17.04 -4.60 7.72
C ALA A 121 -16.68 -5.93 8.40
N ALA A 122 -17.42 -7.01 8.13
CA ALA A 122 -17.12 -8.33 8.67
C ALA A 122 -15.75 -8.84 8.20
N TYR A 123 -15.41 -8.65 6.93
CA TYR A 123 -14.10 -8.99 6.37
C TYR A 123 -12.97 -8.25 7.09
N TRP A 124 -13.05 -6.92 7.23
CA TRP A 124 -12.04 -6.12 7.92
C TRP A 124 -11.92 -6.43 9.41
N ASN A 125 -13.05 -6.61 10.10
CA ASN A 125 -13.04 -6.92 11.53
C ASN A 125 -12.45 -8.31 11.81
N ALA A 126 -12.71 -9.31 10.96
CA ALA A 126 -12.11 -10.64 11.14
C ALA A 126 -10.58 -10.60 11.09
N MET A 127 -9.99 -9.82 10.18
CA MET A 127 -8.53 -9.62 10.12
C MET A 127 -7.99 -8.82 11.31
N SER A 128 -8.69 -7.75 11.68
CA SER A 128 -8.36 -6.92 12.84
C SER A 128 -8.42 -7.69 14.17
N GLU A 129 -9.37 -8.60 14.32
CA GLU A 129 -9.50 -9.47 15.50
C GLU A 129 -8.40 -10.53 15.54
N ALA A 130 -8.02 -11.06 14.39
CA ALA A 130 -6.93 -12.02 14.26
C ALA A 130 -5.55 -11.44 14.62
N ALA A 131 -5.37 -10.13 14.52
CA ALA A 131 -4.19 -9.37 14.94
C ALA A 131 -4.58 -8.30 15.98
N SER A 132 -5.12 -8.76 17.11
CA SER A 132 -5.78 -7.91 18.12
C SER A 132 -4.87 -6.86 18.78
N ASN A 133 -3.55 -7.05 18.75
CA ASN A 133 -2.54 -6.15 19.32
C ASN A 133 -1.90 -5.23 18.28
N THR A 134 -2.28 -5.38 17.01
CA THR A 134 -1.68 -4.67 15.89
C THR A 134 -2.62 -3.57 15.37
N ASP A 135 -2.07 -2.44 14.96
CA ASP A 135 -2.87 -1.36 14.37
C ASP A 135 -3.52 -1.79 13.06
N PHE A 136 -4.71 -1.26 12.76
CA PHE A 136 -5.45 -1.61 11.55
C PHE A 136 -5.76 -0.39 10.70
N ILE A 137 -5.23 -0.37 9.47
CA ILE A 137 -5.41 0.71 8.50
C ILE A 137 -6.33 0.24 7.38
N ILE A 138 -7.43 0.97 7.15
CA ILE A 138 -8.29 0.74 5.99
C ILE A 138 -7.68 1.42 4.77
N TYR A 139 -7.42 0.64 3.72
CA TYR A 139 -7.01 1.16 2.42
C TYR A 139 -8.25 1.29 1.53
N ASN A 140 -8.68 2.52 1.24
CA ASN A 140 -9.81 2.75 0.35
C ASN A 140 -9.37 3.18 -1.06
N ILE A 141 -9.65 2.33 -2.05
CA ILE A 141 -9.26 2.50 -3.46
C ILE A 141 -10.41 2.09 -4.40
N PRO A 142 -11.52 2.85 -4.39
CA PRO A 142 -12.76 2.44 -5.04
C PRO A 142 -12.62 2.23 -6.54
N GLN A 143 -11.70 2.95 -7.19
CA GLN A 143 -11.42 2.83 -8.62
C GLN A 143 -10.96 1.42 -9.02
N LEU A 144 -10.24 0.72 -8.12
CA LEU A 144 -9.75 -0.64 -8.37
C LEU A 144 -10.59 -1.71 -7.68
N ALA A 145 -11.13 -1.41 -6.50
CA ALA A 145 -11.92 -2.38 -5.75
C ALA A 145 -13.37 -2.50 -6.20
N GLY A 146 -13.92 -1.47 -6.88
CA GLY A 146 -15.33 -1.42 -7.28
C GLY A 146 -16.31 -1.12 -6.13
N VAL A 147 -15.81 -0.92 -4.90
CA VAL A 147 -16.55 -0.53 -3.71
C VAL A 147 -15.78 0.56 -2.94
N ALA A 148 -16.50 1.47 -2.28
CA ALA A 148 -15.92 2.59 -1.54
C ALA A 148 -16.14 2.46 -0.03
N LEU A 149 -15.22 3.04 0.75
CA LEU A 149 -15.44 3.33 2.16
C LEU A 149 -16.41 4.52 2.29
N THR A 150 -17.70 4.22 2.41
CA THR A 150 -18.75 5.24 2.63
C THR A 150 -18.68 5.80 4.05
N GLY A 151 -19.40 6.90 4.29
CA GLY A 151 -19.52 7.48 5.63
C GLY A 151 -20.15 6.52 6.64
N SER A 152 -21.17 5.75 6.24
CA SER A 152 -21.82 4.73 7.08
C SER A 152 -20.89 3.57 7.40
N LEU A 153 -20.20 3.03 6.40
CA LEU A 153 -19.23 1.96 6.61
C LEU A 153 -18.07 2.42 7.50
N TYR A 154 -17.57 3.64 7.30
CA TYR A 154 -16.54 4.20 8.16
C TYR A 154 -17.02 4.41 9.60
N ALA A 155 -18.26 4.88 9.80
CA ALA A 155 -18.85 5.00 11.14
C ALA A 155 -18.94 3.64 11.86
N THR A 156 -19.28 2.57 11.12
CA THR A 156 -19.24 1.19 11.62
C THR A 156 -17.82 0.77 12.00
N MET A 157 -16.86 0.97 11.10
CA MET A 157 -15.46 0.58 11.35
C MET A 157 -14.80 1.37 12.48
N ARG A 158 -15.28 2.57 12.80
CA ARG A 158 -14.80 3.33 13.97
C ARG A 158 -15.20 2.73 15.32
N GLN A 159 -16.10 1.75 15.35
CA GLN A 159 -16.36 0.97 16.56
C GLN A 159 -15.24 -0.03 16.87
N ASN A 160 -14.46 -0.42 15.85
CA ASN A 160 -13.27 -1.23 16.04
C ASN A 160 -12.16 -0.40 16.72
N PRO A 161 -11.66 -0.82 17.89
CA PRO A 161 -10.72 -0.03 18.69
C PRO A 161 -9.39 0.22 17.98
N ARG A 162 -8.92 -0.71 17.12
CA ARG A 162 -7.66 -0.57 16.36
C ARG A 162 -7.77 0.55 15.33
N VAL A 163 -8.87 0.60 14.56
CA VAL A 163 -9.15 1.70 13.63
C VAL A 163 -9.33 3.02 14.37
N LYS A 164 -10.13 3.01 15.45
CA LYS A 164 -10.41 4.21 16.27
C LYS A 164 -9.13 4.81 16.85
N SER A 165 -8.16 3.99 17.23
CA SER A 165 -6.92 4.44 17.86
C SER A 165 -6.02 5.27 16.94
N LEU A 166 -6.21 5.17 15.62
CA LEU A 166 -5.44 5.87 14.60
C LEU A 166 -6.03 7.23 14.20
N ILE A 167 -7.10 7.68 14.86
CA ILE A 167 -7.78 8.95 14.55
C ILE A 167 -7.41 9.97 15.64
N GLN A 168 -6.48 10.89 15.34
CA GLN A 168 -6.07 11.97 16.24
C GLN A 168 -6.89 13.25 16.01
N GLU A 169 -6.82 13.79 14.80
CA GLU A 169 -7.49 15.02 14.39
C GLU A 169 -8.67 14.61 13.51
N ARG A 170 -9.90 14.95 13.91
CA ARG A 170 -11.11 14.55 13.19
C ARG A 170 -11.32 15.33 11.89
N ASP A 171 -10.25 15.80 11.25
CA ASP A 171 -10.31 16.43 9.93
C ASP A 171 -10.42 15.37 8.83
N LEU A 172 -11.58 14.72 8.84
CA LEU A 172 -11.91 13.68 7.88
C LEU A 172 -12.13 14.25 6.48
N ASP A 173 -12.45 15.54 6.36
CA ASP A 173 -12.66 16.19 5.07
C ASP A 173 -11.34 16.37 4.34
N THR A 174 -10.31 16.88 5.00
CA THR A 174 -8.96 16.98 4.42
C THR A 174 -8.39 15.60 4.13
N ALA A 175 -8.51 14.64 5.07
CA ALA A 175 -8.04 13.27 4.87
C ALA A 175 -8.71 12.62 3.64
N LYS A 176 -10.03 12.81 3.47
CA LYS A 176 -10.77 12.31 2.30
C LYS A 176 -10.28 12.97 1.02
N LYS A 177 -10.14 14.30 0.98
CA LYS A 177 -9.67 15.03 -0.22
C LYS A 177 -8.28 14.56 -0.64
N LEU A 178 -7.34 14.47 0.29
CA LEU A 178 -5.98 13.96 0.03
C LEU A 178 -6.01 12.54 -0.52
N GLN A 179 -6.80 11.65 0.09
CA GLN A 179 -6.95 10.28 -0.39
C GLN A 179 -7.48 10.22 -1.82
N TYR A 180 -8.50 11.00 -2.16
CA TYR A 180 -9.03 11.02 -3.53
C TYR A 180 -8.02 11.63 -4.52
N ALA A 181 -7.27 12.66 -4.14
CA ALA A 181 -6.20 13.21 -4.98
C ALA A 181 -5.12 12.14 -5.29
N ILE A 182 -4.71 11.36 -4.29
CA ILE A 182 -3.78 10.24 -4.48
C ILE A 182 -4.40 9.15 -5.37
N ASN A 183 -5.67 8.81 -5.17
CA ASN A 183 -6.35 7.81 -5.99
C ASN A 183 -6.45 8.24 -7.47
N GLU A 184 -6.67 9.53 -7.76
CA GLU A 184 -6.67 10.06 -9.13
C GLU A 184 -5.29 9.94 -9.79
N VAL A 185 -4.21 10.19 -9.05
CA VAL A 185 -2.83 9.94 -9.54
C VAL A 185 -2.66 8.46 -9.91
N ILE A 186 -3.00 7.55 -8.99
CA ILE A 186 -2.88 6.10 -9.22
C ILE A 186 -3.70 5.68 -10.42
N TYR A 187 -4.96 6.13 -10.51
CA TYR A 187 -5.87 5.80 -11.61
C TYR A 187 -5.32 6.29 -12.95
N LYS A 188 -4.79 7.51 -12.99
CA LYS A 188 -4.13 8.03 -14.19
C LYS A 188 -2.95 7.14 -14.58
N MET A 189 -2.09 6.80 -13.63
CA MET A 189 -0.89 5.99 -13.91
C MET A 189 -1.17 4.60 -14.48
N ILE A 190 -2.37 4.05 -14.27
CA ILE A 190 -2.79 2.75 -14.79
C ILE A 190 -3.76 2.83 -15.98
N SER A 191 -4.07 4.04 -16.47
CA SER A 191 -5.01 4.24 -17.57
C SER A 191 -4.40 4.00 -18.96
N GLY A 192 -3.07 3.86 -19.03
CA GLY A 192 -2.32 3.53 -20.23
C GLY A 192 -2.19 2.02 -20.49
N LYS A 193 -1.42 1.67 -21.52
CA LYS A 193 -1.02 0.29 -21.82
C LYS A 193 0.23 -0.12 -21.07
N ALA A 194 1.16 0.82 -20.87
CA ALA A 194 2.36 0.59 -20.10
C ALA A 194 2.03 0.12 -18.68
N ASN A 195 2.92 -0.68 -18.12
CA ASN A 195 2.82 -1.02 -16.72
C ASN A 195 2.99 0.24 -15.84
N MET A 196 2.27 0.30 -14.72
CA MET A 196 2.31 1.43 -13.76
C MET A 196 3.74 1.85 -13.38
N TYR A 197 4.69 0.92 -13.26
CA TYR A 197 6.08 1.24 -12.93
C TYR A 197 6.81 1.98 -14.05
N ALA A 198 6.48 1.71 -15.31
CA ALA A 198 7.05 2.44 -16.45
C ALA A 198 6.57 3.90 -16.43
N VAL A 199 5.28 4.08 -16.15
CA VAL A 199 4.68 5.42 -15.96
C VAL A 199 5.30 6.12 -14.74
N ALA A 200 5.52 5.42 -13.62
CA ALA A 200 6.18 5.98 -12.44
C ALA A 200 7.61 6.47 -12.72
N LYS A 201 8.39 5.69 -13.46
CA LYS A 201 9.75 6.09 -13.87
C LYS A 201 9.74 7.33 -14.75
N GLU A 202 8.78 7.46 -15.66
CA GLU A 202 8.63 8.66 -16.48
C GLU A 202 8.19 9.87 -15.65
N VAL A 203 7.27 9.69 -14.70
CA VAL A 203 6.90 10.73 -13.74
C VAL A 203 8.13 11.23 -12.98
N LEU A 204 9.03 10.34 -12.53
CA LEU A 204 10.28 10.72 -11.87
C LEU A 204 11.23 11.46 -12.82
N ARG A 205 11.30 11.06 -14.09
CA ARG A 205 12.08 11.76 -15.12
C ARG A 205 11.56 13.19 -15.30
N LEU A 206 10.24 13.38 -15.34
CA LEU A 206 9.59 14.68 -15.55
C LEU A 206 9.68 15.59 -14.32
N ASN A 207 9.28 15.09 -13.15
CA ASN A 207 9.15 15.90 -11.93
C ASN A 207 10.49 16.10 -11.21
N GLU A 208 11.36 15.09 -11.24
CA GLU A 208 12.56 15.02 -10.39
C GLU A 208 13.86 14.96 -11.21
N LYS A 209 13.77 15.00 -12.55
CA LYS A 209 14.92 14.87 -13.48
C LYS A 209 15.74 13.60 -13.24
N LEU A 210 15.08 12.54 -12.79
CA LEU A 210 15.71 11.28 -12.42
C LEU A 210 15.41 10.21 -13.49
N ASP A 211 16.44 9.79 -14.22
CA ASP A 211 16.35 8.71 -15.20
C ASP A 211 16.73 7.36 -14.58
N LEU A 212 15.78 6.43 -14.52
CA LEU A 212 15.95 5.09 -13.97
C LEU A 212 15.86 3.98 -15.03
N GLY A 213 16.03 4.33 -16.31
CA GLY A 213 15.88 3.42 -17.45
C GLY A 213 14.45 2.89 -17.61
N SER A 214 14.31 1.77 -18.32
CA SER A 214 13.01 1.10 -18.52
C SER A 214 12.70 0.11 -17.38
N VAL A 215 11.49 -0.44 -17.39
CA VAL A 215 11.09 -1.54 -16.50
C VAL A 215 11.73 -2.87 -16.93
N ARG A 216 11.83 -3.82 -16.00
CA ARG A 216 12.26 -5.19 -16.31
C ARG A 216 11.18 -5.91 -17.12
N GLN A 217 11.59 -6.77 -18.05
CA GLN A 217 10.66 -7.70 -18.69
C GLN A 217 10.14 -8.74 -17.68
N PRO A 218 8.89 -9.24 -17.81
CA PRO A 218 7.93 -9.01 -18.91
C PRO A 218 6.99 -7.82 -18.67
N LEU A 219 7.34 -6.85 -17.80
CA LEU A 219 6.50 -5.68 -17.60
C LEU A 219 6.48 -4.81 -18.87
N GLU A 220 5.29 -4.43 -19.31
CA GLU A 220 5.11 -3.58 -20.48
C GLU A 220 5.83 -2.24 -20.27
N ALA A 221 6.75 -1.93 -21.19
CA ALA A 221 7.52 -0.70 -21.16
C ALA A 221 6.64 0.51 -21.48
N LEU A 222 7.16 1.71 -21.24
CA LEU A 222 6.49 2.93 -21.62
C LEU A 222 6.47 3.06 -23.15
N ALA A 223 5.28 3.07 -23.76
CA ALA A 223 5.13 3.33 -25.19
C ALA A 223 4.82 4.82 -25.45
N GLU A 224 4.96 5.26 -26.70
CA GLU A 224 4.68 6.66 -27.10
C GLU A 224 3.25 7.10 -26.71
N GLY A 225 2.27 6.19 -26.80
CA GLY A 225 0.89 6.45 -26.37
C GLY A 225 0.70 6.64 -24.87
N ASP A 226 1.68 6.26 -24.04
CA ASP A 226 1.62 6.38 -22.58
C ASP A 226 2.32 7.64 -22.05
N LEU A 227 3.04 8.38 -22.90
CA LEU A 227 3.76 9.61 -22.51
C LEU A 227 2.80 10.67 -21.95
N GLU A 228 1.64 10.85 -22.59
CA GLU A 228 0.63 11.79 -22.14
C GLU A 228 0.00 11.34 -20.80
N VAL A 229 -0.13 10.03 -20.58
CA VAL A 229 -0.57 9.47 -19.30
C VAL A 229 0.44 9.80 -18.19
N ALA A 230 1.74 9.61 -18.45
CA ALA A 230 2.79 9.94 -17.49
C ALA A 230 2.86 11.45 -17.19
N LYS A 231 2.72 12.29 -18.20
CA LYS A 231 2.68 13.75 -18.04
C LYS A 231 1.52 14.20 -17.17
N GLN A 232 0.30 13.70 -17.44
CA GLN A 232 -0.88 14.03 -16.64
C GLN A 232 -0.74 13.52 -15.19
N ALA A 233 -0.18 12.32 -14.99
CA ALA A 233 0.12 11.83 -13.64
C ALA A 233 1.14 12.72 -12.92
N ALA A 234 2.18 13.18 -13.61
CA ALA A 234 3.18 14.10 -13.06
C ALA A 234 2.56 15.43 -12.63
N GLU A 235 1.66 16.00 -13.44
CA GLU A 235 0.91 17.23 -13.14
C GLU A 235 0.00 17.06 -11.92
N LEU A 236 -0.76 15.95 -11.85
CA LEU A 236 -1.62 15.64 -10.70
C LEU A 236 -0.82 15.53 -9.40
N ILE A 237 0.39 14.96 -9.44
CA ILE A 237 1.28 14.89 -8.27
C ILE A 237 1.71 16.29 -7.82
N GLN A 238 2.10 17.17 -8.75
CA GLN A 238 2.48 18.55 -8.39
C GLN A 238 1.29 19.34 -7.82
N GLN A 239 0.09 19.13 -8.35
CA GLN A 239 -1.13 19.73 -7.82
C GLN A 239 -1.41 19.26 -6.39
N ALA A 240 -1.34 17.95 -6.14
CA ALA A 240 -1.54 17.39 -4.80
C ALA A 240 -0.48 17.92 -3.80
N ARG A 241 0.79 18.02 -4.21
CA ARG A 241 1.83 18.64 -3.38
C ARG A 241 1.47 20.08 -3.02
N LYS A 242 1.06 20.89 -3.98
CA LYS A 242 0.70 22.30 -3.74
C LYS A 242 -0.52 22.47 -2.83
N GLU A 243 -1.46 21.53 -2.85
CA GLU A 243 -2.68 21.61 -2.05
C GLU A 243 -2.47 21.13 -0.60
N PHE A 244 -1.60 20.14 -0.38
CA PHE A 244 -1.51 19.43 0.90
C PHE A 244 -0.14 19.49 1.61
N LEU A 245 0.90 20.05 0.98
CA LEU A 245 2.25 20.24 1.55
C LEU A 245 2.67 21.70 1.49
#